data_AF-A0A0D2MK81-F1
#
_entry.id   AF-A0A0D2MK81-F1
#
_cell.length_a   1.000
_cell.length_b   1.000
_cell.length_c   1.000
_cell.angle_alpha   90.00
_cell.angle_beta   90.00
_cell.angle_gamma   90.00
#
_symmetry.space_group_name_H-M   'P 1'
#
loop_
_entity.id
_entity.type
_entity.pdbx_description
1 polymer ?
#
loop_
_entity_poly.entity_id
_entity_poly.type
_entity_poly.pdbx_seq_one_letter_code
_entity_poly.pdbx_strand_id
1 'polypeptide(L)'
;MGAFGDRVIVYSVDASDPQPFSSWEAGIDAGQQWREVRLNSSLIIRVPSFGPGDVATVRICRWTERNETSCNDGLDNDCDGRTDSEDADCQSPAPAPIGGSGDVGGGGGGGGSSSSGSGSSGGTGNGAPEAGPSSSGLGGLANWLG
;
A
#
# COMPACT_ATOMS: atom_id res chain seq x y z
N MET A 1 11.29 -16.77 11.78
CA MET A 1 12.49 -15.96 11.47
C MET A 1 13.03 -16.50 10.15
N GLY A 2 12.85 -15.77 9.04
CA GLY A 2 13.35 -16.18 7.73
C GLY A 2 14.88 -16.04 7.69
N ALA A 3 15.57 -17.12 7.35
CA ALA A 3 17.00 -17.08 7.06
C ALA A 3 17.23 -16.32 5.75
N PHE A 4 18.46 -15.89 5.48
CA PHE A 4 18.85 -15.39 4.16
C PHE A 4 18.45 -16.43 3.09
N GLY A 5 17.40 -16.15 2.30
CA GLY A 5 16.92 -17.08 1.26
C GLY A 5 15.47 -16.87 0.81
N ASP A 6 14.56 -16.48 1.70
CA ASP A 6 13.12 -16.39 1.39
C ASP A 6 12.76 -15.03 0.79
N ARG A 7 13.22 -14.75 -0.42
CA ARG A 7 12.88 -13.52 -1.16
C ARG A 7 12.60 -13.81 -2.62
N VAL A 8 11.66 -13.06 -3.19
CA VAL A 8 11.44 -13.05 -4.64
C VAL A 8 12.43 -12.07 -5.25
N ILE A 9 13.27 -12.55 -6.15
CA ILE A 9 14.18 -11.70 -6.91
C ILE A 9 13.52 -11.31 -8.22
N VAL A 10 13.52 -10.02 -8.52
CA VAL A 10 12.97 -9.47 -9.75
C VAL A 10 14.10 -8.96 -10.63
N TYR A 11 13.99 -9.30 -11.92
CA TYR A 11 14.76 -8.74 -13.01
C TYR A 11 13.77 -8.18 -14.03
N SER A 12 13.99 -6.95 -14.45
CA SER A 12 13.19 -6.31 -15.50
C SER A 12 14.14 -5.62 -16.48
N VAL A 13 13.84 -5.79 -17.76
CA VAL A 13 14.66 -5.30 -18.87
C VAL A 13 13.77 -4.87 -20.03
N ASP A 14 14.32 -4.04 -20.90
CA ASP A 14 13.66 -3.70 -22.16
C ASP A 14 13.54 -4.95 -23.04
N ALA A 15 12.44 -5.06 -23.80
CA ALA A 15 12.18 -6.22 -24.66
C ALA A 15 13.23 -6.40 -25.78
N SER A 16 13.96 -5.33 -26.12
CA SER A 16 15.04 -5.36 -27.10
C SER A 16 16.42 -5.67 -26.50
N ASP A 17 16.53 -5.81 -25.18
CA ASP A 17 17.81 -6.08 -24.51
C ASP A 17 18.33 -7.49 -24.85
N PRO A 18 19.52 -7.64 -25.46
CA PRO A 18 20.10 -8.94 -25.78
C PRO A 18 20.60 -9.72 -24.56
N GLN A 19 20.65 -9.13 -23.35
CA GLN A 19 21.10 -9.75 -22.11
C GLN A 19 20.14 -9.51 -20.93
N PRO A 20 18.98 -10.20 -20.91
CA PRO A 20 17.86 -9.92 -20.00
C PRO A 20 18.12 -10.21 -18.51
N PHE A 21 19.28 -10.76 -18.13
CA PHE A 21 19.58 -11.21 -16.76
C PHE A 21 20.62 -10.36 -16.02
N SER A 22 21.09 -9.26 -16.62
CA SER A 22 22.23 -8.50 -16.08
C SER A 22 21.86 -7.39 -15.10
N SER A 23 20.60 -6.95 -15.05
CA SER A 23 20.14 -5.90 -14.14
C SER A 23 19.25 -6.46 -13.04
N TRP A 24 19.87 -6.81 -11.90
CA TRP A 24 19.14 -7.08 -10.66
C TRP A 24 18.40 -5.82 -10.19
N GLU A 25 17.11 -5.95 -9.89
CA GLU A 25 16.25 -4.80 -9.56
C GLU A 25 15.88 -4.75 -8.08
N ALA A 26 15.44 -5.88 -7.53
CA ALA A 26 14.99 -5.95 -6.16
C ALA A 26 14.96 -7.38 -5.61
N GLY A 27 15.09 -7.48 -4.28
CA GLY A 27 14.59 -8.61 -3.52
C GLY A 27 13.36 -8.17 -2.74
N ILE A 28 12.25 -8.89 -2.88
CA ILE A 28 10.97 -8.60 -2.24
C ILE A 28 10.74 -9.64 -1.14
N ASP A 29 10.69 -9.17 0.11
CA ASP A 29 10.38 -9.99 1.28
C ASP A 29 8.85 -10.10 1.48
N ALA A 30 8.40 -10.96 2.40
CA ALA A 30 6.97 -11.13 2.68
C ALA A 30 6.32 -9.82 3.14
N GLY A 31 5.14 -9.53 2.60
CA GLY A 31 4.39 -8.30 2.83
C GLY A 31 4.90 -7.11 2.03
N GLN A 32 6.00 -7.23 1.28
CA GLN A 32 6.52 -6.15 0.46
C GLN A 32 5.96 -6.19 -0.97
N GLN A 33 6.15 -5.07 -1.66
CA GLN A 33 5.90 -4.93 -3.08
C GLN A 33 7.03 -4.12 -3.73
N TRP A 34 7.19 -4.32 -5.02
CA TRP A 34 8.10 -3.55 -5.86
C TRP A 34 7.35 -3.05 -7.10
N ARG A 35 7.71 -1.85 -7.56
CA ARG A 35 7.11 -1.20 -8.73
C ARG A 35 8.18 -0.91 -9.76
N GLU A 36 7.90 -1.27 -11.01
CA GLU A 36 8.77 -0.94 -12.13
C GLU A 36 8.58 0.53 -12.54
N VAL A 37 9.66 1.31 -12.44
CA VAL A 37 9.67 2.76 -12.68
C VAL A 37 10.66 3.20 -13.77
N ARG A 38 11.62 2.34 -14.14
CA ARG A 38 12.67 2.64 -15.13
C ARG A 38 12.17 2.48 -16.55
N LEU A 39 11.40 1.42 -16.81
CA LEU A 39 10.86 1.05 -18.11
C LEU A 39 9.44 1.59 -18.33
N ASN A 40 8.86 2.27 -17.33
CA ASN A 40 7.48 2.76 -17.37
C ASN A 40 6.45 1.68 -17.75
N SER A 41 6.70 0.43 -17.36
CA SER A 41 5.80 -0.70 -17.68
C SER A 41 4.55 -0.75 -16.79
N SER A 42 4.51 0.09 -15.76
CA SER A 42 3.48 0.13 -14.70
C SER A 42 3.30 -1.19 -13.96
N LEU A 43 4.27 -2.11 -14.03
CA LEU A 43 4.20 -3.37 -13.31
C LEU A 43 4.42 -3.17 -11.80
N ILE A 44 3.61 -3.86 -11.02
CA ILE A 44 3.79 -4.03 -9.58
C ILE A 44 3.85 -5.52 -9.29
N ILE A 45 4.85 -5.91 -8.50
CA ILE A 45 5.01 -7.27 -8.00
C ILE A 45 4.85 -7.21 -6.49
N ARG A 46 3.89 -7.97 -5.96
CA ARG A 46 3.62 -8.09 -4.53
C ARG A 46 3.90 -9.51 -4.07
N VAL A 47 4.50 -9.64 -2.90
CA VAL A 47 4.77 -10.93 -2.25
C VAL A 47 4.02 -10.96 -0.92
N PRO A 48 2.74 -11.40 -0.90
CA PRO A 48 1.97 -11.41 0.34
C PRO A 48 2.57 -12.31 1.42
N SER A 49 3.11 -13.47 1.04
CA SER A 49 3.60 -14.46 2.01
C SER A 49 4.61 -15.44 1.41
N PHE A 50 5.45 -15.98 2.29
CA PHE A 50 6.19 -17.22 2.08
C PHE A 50 5.57 -18.32 2.94
N GLY A 51 5.38 -19.49 2.35
CA GLY A 51 4.86 -20.69 2.98
C GLY A 51 5.94 -21.73 3.25
N PRO A 52 5.61 -22.82 3.96
CA PRO A 52 6.53 -23.93 4.15
C PRO A 52 6.91 -24.59 2.80
N GLY A 53 8.11 -25.16 2.74
CA GLY A 53 8.59 -25.88 1.55
C GLY A 53 8.96 -24.96 0.38
N ASP A 54 9.59 -23.81 0.68
CA ASP A 54 10.12 -22.86 -0.31
C ASP A 54 9.06 -22.28 -1.27
N VAL A 55 7.81 -22.19 -0.80
CA VAL A 55 6.69 -21.65 -1.57
C VAL A 55 6.56 -20.15 -1.34
N ALA A 56 6.39 -19.38 -2.41
CA ALA A 56 6.03 -17.97 -2.36
C ALA A 56 4.66 -17.75 -3.00
N THR A 57 3.81 -16.92 -2.37
CA THR A 57 2.66 -16.34 -3.07
C THR A 57 3.13 -15.05 -3.72
N VAL A 58 2.94 -14.93 -5.04
CA VAL A 58 3.32 -13.73 -5.80
C VAL A 58 2.11 -13.25 -6.59
N ARG A 59 1.87 -11.95 -6.57
CA ARG A 59 0.85 -11.29 -7.39
C ARG A 59 1.53 -10.29 -8.30
N ILE A 60 1.14 -10.32 -9.57
CA ILE A 60 1.64 -9.40 -10.60
C ILE A 60 0.44 -8.57 -11.04
N CYS A 61 0.60 -7.26 -11.00
CA CYS A 61 -0.42 -6.31 -11.37
C CYS A 61 0.16 -5.29 -12.34
N ARG A 62 -0.67 -4.79 -13.27
CA ARG A 62 -0.34 -3.64 -14.10
C ARG A 62 -1.21 -2.48 -13.66
N TRP A 63 -0.57 -1.46 -13.11
CA TRP A 63 -1.25 -0.27 -12.59
C TRP A 63 -1.79 0.58 -13.74
N THR A 64 -3.12 0.67 -13.84
CA THR A 64 -3.85 1.39 -14.90
C THR A 64 -4.71 2.51 -14.32
N GLU A 65 -5.13 2.39 -13.06
CA GLU A 65 -6.04 3.31 -12.38
C GLU A 65 -5.49 3.73 -11.01
N ARG A 66 -5.93 4.90 -10.53
CA ARG A 66 -5.54 5.39 -9.20
C ARG A 66 -6.41 4.83 -8.09
N ASN A 67 -7.68 4.64 -8.40
CA ASN A 67 -8.73 4.05 -7.62
C ASN A 67 -9.51 3.17 -8.60
N GLU A 68 -9.86 1.97 -8.21
CA GLU A 68 -10.52 1.04 -9.12
C GLU A 68 -11.92 1.54 -9.52
N THR A 69 -12.13 1.68 -10.82
CA THR A 69 -13.39 2.07 -11.46
C THR A 69 -13.86 1.02 -12.47
N SER A 70 -12.95 0.20 -12.98
CA SER A 70 -13.23 -0.92 -13.90
C SER A 70 -13.67 -2.19 -13.15
N CYS A 71 -14.75 -2.08 -12.38
CA CYS A 71 -15.14 -3.03 -11.32
C CYS A 71 -15.75 -4.37 -11.74
N ASN A 72 -15.64 -4.79 -13.00
CA ASN A 72 -16.17 -6.09 -13.46
C ASN A 72 -15.30 -6.70 -14.58
N ASP A 73 -14.01 -6.35 -14.64
CA ASP A 73 -13.12 -6.83 -15.70
C ASP A 73 -12.20 -7.97 -15.25
N GLY A 74 -12.27 -8.36 -13.98
CA GLY A 74 -11.48 -9.45 -13.39
C GLY A 74 -10.05 -9.06 -13.04
N LEU A 75 -9.71 -7.77 -13.10
CA LEU A 75 -8.37 -7.25 -12.82
C LEU A 75 -8.39 -6.36 -11.58
N ASP A 76 -7.21 -6.19 -10.97
CA ASP A 76 -6.94 -5.23 -9.90
C ASP A 76 -6.29 -4.01 -10.56
N ASN A 77 -7.09 -3.01 -10.96
CA ASN A 77 -6.62 -1.94 -11.84
C ASN A 77 -5.81 -0.86 -11.10
N ASP A 78 -5.92 -0.76 -9.77
CA ASP A 78 -5.14 0.15 -8.93
C ASP A 78 -4.04 -0.53 -8.09
N CYS A 79 -3.96 -1.86 -8.20
CA CYS A 79 -2.96 -2.74 -7.60
C CYS A 79 -2.93 -2.75 -6.06
N ASP A 80 -4.07 -2.48 -5.41
CA ASP A 80 -4.16 -2.49 -3.95
C ASP A 80 -4.18 -3.93 -3.37
N GLY A 81 -4.41 -4.92 -4.22
CA GLY A 81 -4.50 -6.34 -3.89
C GLY A 81 -5.92 -6.90 -3.83
N ARG A 82 -6.93 -6.14 -4.23
CA ARG A 82 -8.32 -6.54 -4.34
C ARG A 82 -8.77 -6.43 -5.80
N THR A 83 -9.84 -7.12 -6.15
CA THR A 83 -10.30 -7.20 -7.53
C THR A 83 -11.80 -7.01 -7.56
N ASP A 84 -12.27 -6.08 -8.38
CA ASP A 84 -13.69 -5.87 -8.68
C ASP A 84 -14.53 -5.76 -7.39
N SER A 85 -15.48 -6.68 -7.18
CA SER A 85 -16.39 -6.68 -6.03
C SER A 85 -15.70 -6.84 -4.66
N GLU A 86 -14.46 -7.34 -4.63
CA GLU A 86 -13.66 -7.41 -3.41
C GLU A 86 -12.99 -6.07 -3.09
N ASP A 87 -12.90 -5.18 -4.07
CA ASP A 87 -12.32 -3.84 -3.95
C ASP A 87 -13.32 -2.85 -3.31
N ALA A 88 -12.81 -2.03 -2.39
CA ALA A 88 -13.62 -1.03 -1.70
C ALA A 88 -13.96 0.18 -2.59
N ASP A 89 -13.10 0.51 -3.55
CA ASP A 89 -13.32 1.57 -4.53
C ASP A 89 -14.47 1.20 -5.48
N CYS A 90 -14.68 -0.10 -5.71
CA CYS A 90 -15.84 -0.63 -6.44
C CYS A 90 -17.15 -0.71 -5.65
N GLN A 91 -17.07 -0.61 -4.32
CA GLN A 91 -18.23 -0.61 -3.44
C GLN A 91 -18.76 0.80 -3.16
N SER A 92 -17.91 1.83 -3.34
CA SER A 92 -18.32 3.21 -3.17
C SER A 92 -18.75 3.79 -4.52
N PRO A 93 -19.89 4.52 -4.61
CA PRO A 93 -20.08 5.41 -5.75
C PRO A 93 -18.91 6.41 -5.71
N ALA A 94 -18.09 6.40 -6.76
CA ALA A 94 -16.87 7.20 -6.87
C ALA A 94 -17.09 8.61 -6.27
N PRO A 95 -16.14 9.14 -5.45
CA PRO A 95 -16.27 10.50 -4.96
C PRO A 95 -16.49 11.41 -6.17
N ALA A 96 -17.58 12.19 -6.13
CA ALA A 96 -17.91 13.12 -7.19
C ALA A 96 -16.64 13.86 -7.63
N PRO A 97 -16.40 14.06 -8.94
CA PRO A 97 -15.17 14.70 -9.39
C PRO A 97 -15.02 16.01 -8.63
N ILE A 98 -13.85 16.23 -8.01
CA ILE A 98 -13.47 17.50 -7.41
C ILE A 98 -13.26 18.54 -8.53
N GLY A 99 -14.35 18.87 -9.22
CA GLY A 99 -14.43 19.96 -10.17
C GLY A 99 -14.59 21.24 -9.37
N GLY A 100 -13.47 21.94 -9.18
CA GLY A 100 -13.52 23.36 -8.84
C GLY A 100 -14.27 24.11 -9.94
N SER A 101 -15.32 24.84 -9.55
CA SER A 101 -15.81 25.98 -10.31
C SER A 101 -16.43 26.94 -9.30
N GLY A 102 -15.91 28.17 -9.25
CA GLY A 102 -16.32 29.20 -8.31
C GLY A 102 -17.79 29.61 -8.44
N ASP A 103 -18.31 30.03 -7.28
CA ASP A 103 -19.31 31.09 -7.05
C ASP A 103 -20.56 31.19 -7.95
N VAL A 104 -21.74 30.87 -7.42
CA VAL A 104 -22.89 31.81 -7.23
C VAL A 104 -23.76 31.31 -6.08
N GLY A 105 -24.03 32.17 -5.08
CA GLY A 105 -24.81 31.85 -3.89
C GLY A 105 -26.33 31.73 -4.08
N GLY A 106 -27.01 31.32 -3.00
CA GLY A 106 -28.47 31.35 -2.88
C GLY A 106 -28.96 30.35 -1.84
N GLY A 107 -29.42 30.83 -0.69
CA GLY A 107 -29.67 30.00 0.50
C GLY A 107 -31.05 29.36 0.63
N GLY A 108 -31.29 28.77 1.80
CA GLY A 108 -32.62 28.68 2.39
C GLY A 108 -33.04 27.31 2.92
N GLY A 109 -33.26 27.23 4.24
CA GLY A 109 -34.16 26.29 4.94
C GLY A 109 -33.53 24.94 5.26
N GLY A 110 -33.40 24.48 6.51
CA GLY A 110 -34.31 24.64 7.65
C GLY A 110 -35.00 23.30 7.89
N GLY A 111 -34.66 22.61 8.99
CA GLY A 111 -35.32 21.36 9.37
C GLY A 111 -34.49 20.55 10.35
N GLY A 112 -34.61 20.87 11.64
CA GLY A 112 -34.00 20.09 12.71
C GLY A 112 -34.69 18.75 12.93
N SER A 113 -33.95 17.82 13.53
CA SER A 113 -34.51 16.83 14.44
C SER A 113 -33.48 16.57 15.53
N SER A 114 -33.76 17.19 16.66
CA SER A 114 -33.21 16.89 17.97
C SER A 114 -33.59 15.47 18.40
N SER A 115 -32.60 14.72 18.86
CA SER A 115 -32.83 13.70 19.89
C SER A 115 -31.69 13.77 20.91
N SER A 116 -31.99 14.45 22.01
CA SER A 116 -31.23 14.45 23.25
C SER A 116 -31.29 13.05 23.88
N GLY A 117 -30.18 12.56 24.41
CA GLY A 117 -30.10 11.35 25.21
C GLY A 117 -28.86 11.38 26.10
N SER A 118 -29.11 11.56 27.40
CA SER A 118 -28.19 11.97 28.46
C SER A 118 -27.27 10.86 29.00
N GLY A 119 -26.14 11.27 29.60
CA GLY A 119 -25.67 10.69 30.88
C GLY A 119 -24.24 10.14 30.96
N SER A 120 -23.40 10.86 31.72
CA SER A 120 -22.36 10.38 32.67
C SER A 120 -21.21 9.50 32.15
N SER A 121 -19.94 9.61 32.53
CA SER A 121 -19.30 10.01 33.79
C SER A 121 -17.78 10.09 33.55
N GLY A 122 -17.09 10.97 34.29
CA GLY A 122 -15.63 11.05 34.26
C GLY A 122 -14.94 9.76 34.75
N GLY A 123 -13.74 9.53 34.21
CA GLY A 123 -12.83 8.46 34.62
C GLY A 123 -11.43 8.71 34.08
N THR A 124 -10.51 9.00 34.99
CA THR A 124 -9.05 9.16 34.81
C THR A 124 -8.36 7.86 34.41
N GLY A 125 -7.27 7.91 33.62
CA GLY A 125 -6.29 6.81 33.61
C GLY A 125 -5.40 6.66 32.37
N ASN A 126 -4.25 7.32 32.39
CA ASN A 126 -2.90 6.98 31.86
C ASN A 126 -2.71 5.86 30.82
N GLY A 127 -1.93 6.17 29.76
CA GLY A 127 -1.21 5.16 28.96
C GLY A 127 -0.66 5.66 27.62
N ALA A 128 0.41 6.45 27.63
CA ALA A 128 1.28 6.70 26.47
C ALA A 128 2.48 5.70 26.49
N PRO A 129 3.39 5.63 25.50
CA PRO A 129 3.39 6.29 24.18
C PRO A 129 3.74 5.39 22.98
N GLU A 130 3.52 5.96 21.81
CA GLU A 130 4.09 5.60 20.51
C GLU A 130 5.61 5.80 20.50
N ALA A 131 6.35 4.90 19.85
CA ALA A 131 7.77 5.09 19.57
C ALA A 131 8.09 4.65 18.14
N GLY A 132 8.22 5.64 17.24
CA GLY A 132 8.92 5.49 15.99
C GLY A 132 10.44 5.50 16.20
N PRO A 133 11.24 4.87 15.32
CA PRO A 133 12.69 4.94 15.44
C PRO A 133 13.23 6.23 14.84
N SER A 134 13.79 7.10 15.70
CA SER A 134 14.71 8.15 15.30
C SER A 134 16.15 7.64 15.39
N SER A 135 16.84 7.74 14.26
CA SER A 135 18.27 7.51 14.11
C SER A 135 19.09 8.65 14.72
N SER A 136 20.09 8.34 15.55
CA SER A 136 21.46 8.90 15.51
C SER A 136 22.21 8.61 16.82
N GLY A 137 23.45 8.14 16.73
CA GLY A 137 24.30 7.94 17.90
C GLY A 137 25.49 7.04 17.65
N LEU A 138 26.48 7.55 16.94
CA LEU A 138 27.84 7.01 16.89
C LEU A 138 28.48 7.04 18.30
N GLY A 139 29.19 5.98 18.67
CA GLY A 139 30.22 6.07 19.71
C GLY A 139 30.48 4.79 20.50
N GLY A 140 31.71 4.29 20.44
CA GLY A 140 32.34 3.68 21.63
C GLY A 140 32.63 2.18 21.60
N LEU A 141 33.66 1.80 20.85
CA LEU A 141 34.83 1.03 21.30
C LEU A 141 34.62 0.02 22.46
N ALA A 142 34.74 -1.28 22.17
CA ALA A 142 35.20 -2.27 23.15
C ALA A 142 35.96 -3.42 22.47
N ASN A 143 37.28 -3.36 22.66
CA ASN A 143 38.30 -4.41 22.66
C ASN A 143 37.81 -5.87 22.66
N TRP A 144 38.36 -6.67 21.75
CA TRP A 144 38.58 -8.11 21.96
C TRP A 144 40.03 -8.44 21.62
N LEU A 145 40.81 -8.69 22.67
CA LEU A 145 42.08 -9.41 22.63
C LEU A 145 41.77 -10.90 22.69
N GLY A 146 42.46 -11.69 21.87
CA GLY A 146 42.39 -13.16 21.82
C GLY A 146 42.73 -13.68 20.45
#